data_AF-A0AAU7Q996-F1
#
_entry.id   AF-A0AAU7Q996-F1
#
_cell.length_a   1.000
_cell.length_b   1.000
_cell.length_c   1.000
_cell.angle_alpha   90.00
_cell.angle_beta   90.00
_cell.angle_gamma   90.00
#
_symmetry.space_group_name_H-M   'P 1'
#
loop_
_entity.id
_entity.type
_entity.pdbx_description
1 polymer ?
#
loop_
_entity_poly.entity_id
_entity_poly.type
_entity_poly.pdbx_seq_one_letter_code
_entity_poly.pdbx_strand_id
1 'polypeptide(L)'
;MSDTIFTPEENCEDYHLVVTTTSTAHANGYDTNSAIAQLSLHGQLLEGYPIYYTLSGDARFTNGAQHISVSTDSQGEAAICFTDTRPETVIITCSYSGIEACESISFTNPPVGCRYIRPGIAK
;
A
#
# COMPACT_ATOMS: atom_id res chain seq x y z
N MET A 1 23.16 -39.14 -12.01
CA MET A 1 22.60 -38.41 -10.85
C MET A 1 22.00 -37.17 -11.43
N SER A 2 20.67 -37.13 -11.48
CA SER A 2 19.90 -36.10 -12.19
C SER A 2 19.80 -34.89 -11.26
N ASP A 3 20.65 -33.88 -11.49
CA ASP A 3 20.41 -32.56 -10.91
C ASP A 3 19.12 -32.03 -11.53
N THR A 4 18.07 -32.03 -10.71
CA THR A 4 16.78 -31.46 -11.04
C THR A 4 17.01 -29.97 -11.15
N ILE A 5 17.19 -29.49 -12.38
CA ILE A 5 17.11 -28.08 -12.72
C ILE A 5 15.73 -27.63 -12.26
N PHE A 6 15.68 -26.80 -11.22
CA PHE A 6 14.52 -25.99 -10.93
C PHE A 6 14.40 -24.99 -12.09
N THR A 7 13.68 -25.38 -13.14
CA THR A 7 13.10 -24.43 -14.08
C THR A 7 11.83 -23.89 -13.42
N PRO A 8 11.77 -22.63 -12.97
CA PRO A 8 10.50 -22.00 -12.64
C PRO A 8 9.78 -21.66 -13.97
N GLU A 9 9.40 -22.68 -14.74
CA GLU A 9 8.82 -22.51 -16.09
C GLU A 9 7.32 -22.84 -16.15
N GLU A 10 6.57 -22.76 -15.05
CA GLU A 10 5.11 -23.03 -15.08
C GLU A 10 4.32 -22.14 -14.11
N ASN A 11 4.69 -20.86 -13.94
CA ASN A 11 3.68 -19.90 -13.50
C ASN A 11 4.01 -18.50 -14.00
N CYS A 12 3.34 -18.07 -15.07
CA CYS A 12 2.60 -16.81 -15.09
C CYS A 12 1.95 -16.70 -16.46
N GLU A 13 0.63 -16.61 -16.56
CA GLU A 13 0.07 -15.80 -17.67
C GLU A 13 0.79 -14.43 -17.61
N ASP A 14 1.04 -13.74 -18.73
CA ASP A 14 1.81 -12.46 -18.83
C ASP A 14 1.13 -11.29 -18.08
N TYR A 15 0.91 -11.51 -16.79
CA TYR A 15 0.31 -10.62 -15.84
C TYR A 15 1.39 -9.64 -15.43
N HIS A 16 1.06 -8.38 -15.58
CA HIS A 16 1.89 -7.28 -15.17
C HIS A 16 1.15 -6.53 -14.07
N LEU A 17 1.75 -6.53 -12.88
CA LEU A 17 1.24 -5.84 -11.70
C LEU A 17 2.20 -4.70 -11.37
N VAL A 18 1.67 -3.48 -11.38
CA VAL A 18 2.40 -2.28 -10.98
C VAL A 18 1.71 -1.68 -9.77
N VAL A 19 2.47 -1.21 -8.80
CA VAL A 19 1.95 -0.42 -7.68
C VAL A 19 2.52 0.99 -7.77
N THR A 20 1.65 1.99 -7.58
CA THR A 20 2.04 3.40 -7.46
C THR A 20 1.52 3.92 -6.12
N THR A 21 2.37 4.59 -5.35
CA THR A 21 1.99 5.12 -4.03
C THR A 21 2.11 6.63 -3.96
N THR A 22 1.36 7.24 -3.05
CA THR A 22 1.41 8.67 -2.76
C THR A 22 1.58 8.89 -1.26
N SER A 23 2.79 9.29 -0.87
CA SER A 23 3.20 9.54 0.53
C SER A 23 3.05 11.01 0.91
N THR A 24 1.88 11.41 1.37
CA THR A 24 1.62 12.80 1.79
C THR A 24 1.09 12.91 3.22
N ALA A 25 0.83 11.79 3.90
CA ALA A 25 0.15 11.78 5.18
C ALA A 25 1.06 12.01 6.39
N HIS A 26 0.50 12.66 7.41
CA HIS A 26 1.02 12.60 8.77
C HIS A 26 0.49 11.38 9.52
N ALA A 27 1.27 10.88 10.47
CA ALA A 27 0.90 9.78 11.37
C ALA A 27 -0.07 10.24 12.48
N ASN A 28 -1.22 10.81 12.10
CA ASN A 28 -2.23 11.32 13.04
C ASN A 28 -3.48 10.42 13.14
N GLY A 29 -3.53 9.32 12.38
CA GLY A 29 -4.67 8.41 12.28
C GLY A 29 -5.83 8.93 11.43
N TYR A 30 -5.68 10.08 10.75
CA TYR A 30 -6.70 10.70 9.91
C TYR A 30 -6.21 10.97 8.49
N ASP A 31 -4.99 11.47 8.34
CA ASP A 31 -4.36 11.70 7.05
C ASP A 31 -4.08 10.35 6.38
N THR A 32 -4.51 10.23 5.13
CA THR A 32 -4.42 8.99 4.38
C THR A 32 -3.29 9.04 3.38
N ASN A 33 -2.50 7.97 3.34
CA ASN A 33 -1.69 7.65 2.19
C ASN A 33 -2.52 6.79 1.22
N SER A 34 -2.20 6.87 -0.07
CA SER A 34 -2.89 6.09 -1.10
C SER A 34 -1.93 5.22 -1.89
N ALA A 35 -2.46 4.09 -2.36
CA ALA A 35 -1.78 3.23 -3.31
C ALA A 35 -2.77 2.78 -4.38
N ILE A 36 -2.28 2.68 -5.61
CA ILE A 36 -3.03 2.19 -6.76
C ILE A 36 -2.22 1.02 -7.31
N ALA A 37 -2.82 -0.17 -7.36
CA ALA A 37 -2.23 -1.26 -8.13
C ALA A 37 -2.94 -1.37 -9.47
N GLN A 38 -2.18 -1.51 -10.53
CA GLN A 38 -2.68 -1.71 -11.88
C GLN A 38 -2.32 -3.11 -12.34
N LEU A 39 -3.34 -3.89 -12.73
CA LEU A 39 -3.19 -5.23 -13.28
C LEU A 39 -3.49 -5.22 -14.78
N SER A 40 -2.56 -5.74 -15.55
CA SER A 40 -2.75 -6.00 -16.97
C SER A 40 -2.30 -7.41 -17.34
N LEU A 41 -2.80 -7.91 -18.46
CA LEU A 41 -2.42 -9.19 -19.05
C LEU A 41 -2.19 -8.98 -20.55
N HIS A 42 -0.98 -9.29 -21.04
CA HIS A 42 -0.58 -9.01 -22.42
C HIS A 42 -0.85 -7.55 -22.84
N GLY A 43 -0.69 -6.60 -21.91
CA GLY A 43 -0.96 -5.17 -22.11
C GLY A 43 -2.45 -4.76 -22.08
N GLN A 44 -3.39 -5.69 -21.86
CA GLN A 44 -4.81 -5.38 -21.65
C GLN A 44 -5.11 -5.18 -20.16
N LEU A 45 -5.79 -4.09 -19.83
CA LEU A 45 -6.21 -3.79 -18.46
C LEU A 45 -7.33 -4.75 -18.03
N LEU A 46 -7.22 -5.29 -16.82
CA LEU A 46 -8.11 -6.33 -16.34
C LEU A 46 -9.06 -5.82 -15.27
N GLU A 47 -10.36 -5.84 -15.54
CA GLU A 47 -11.42 -5.42 -14.62
C GLU A 47 -12.00 -6.60 -13.82
N GLY A 48 -12.31 -6.37 -12.54
CA GLY A 48 -12.99 -7.32 -11.66
C GLY A 48 -12.08 -8.31 -10.95
N TYR A 49 -10.76 -8.20 -11.12
CA TYR A 49 -9.80 -9.16 -10.58
C TYR A 49 -9.33 -8.75 -9.18
N PRO A 50 -9.33 -9.65 -8.19
CA PRO A 50 -9.02 -9.30 -6.80
C PRO A 50 -7.51 -9.16 -6.59
N ILE A 51 -7.05 -7.95 -6.26
CA ILE A 51 -5.68 -7.69 -5.80
C ILE A 51 -5.65 -7.76 -4.28
N TYR A 52 -4.71 -8.52 -3.73
CA TYR A 52 -4.51 -8.63 -2.29
C TYR A 52 -3.41 -7.68 -1.84
N TYR A 53 -3.77 -6.76 -0.96
CA TYR A 53 -2.85 -5.80 -0.36
C TYR A 53 -2.49 -6.21 1.05
N THR A 54 -1.22 -6.03 1.40
CA THR A 54 -0.71 -6.18 2.75
C THR A 54 0.14 -4.96 3.11
N LEU A 55 -0.04 -4.45 4.33
CA LEU A 55 0.77 -3.36 4.89
C LEU A 55 1.69 -3.93 5.97
N SER A 56 2.95 -3.53 5.95
CA SER A 56 3.86 -3.75 7.08
C SER A 56 3.60 -2.75 8.23
N GLY A 57 4.27 -2.95 9.36
CA GLY A 57 4.29 -1.96 10.45
C GLY A 57 2.95 -1.82 11.18
N ASP A 58 2.60 -0.59 11.54
CA ASP A 58 1.43 -0.20 12.32
C ASP A 58 0.32 0.46 11.49
N ALA A 59 0.56 0.72 10.20
CA ALA A 59 -0.47 1.22 9.29
C ALA A 59 -1.66 0.26 9.19
N ARG A 60 -2.85 0.85 9.02
CA ARG A 60 -4.13 0.14 8.93
C ARG A 60 -4.96 0.70 7.78
N PHE A 61 -5.65 -0.20 7.08
CA PHE A 61 -6.71 0.14 6.14
C PHE A 61 -7.91 0.76 6.84
N THR A 62 -8.84 1.32 6.07
CA THR A 62 -10.09 1.94 6.58
C THR A 62 -10.95 0.99 7.40
N ASN A 63 -10.83 -0.33 7.18
CA ASN A 63 -11.50 -1.37 7.97
C ASN A 63 -10.74 -1.78 9.25
N GLY A 64 -9.60 -1.14 9.54
CA GLY A 64 -8.74 -1.44 10.70
C GLY A 64 -7.82 -2.65 10.53
N ALA A 65 -7.82 -3.30 9.37
CA ALA A 65 -6.95 -4.45 9.09
C ALA A 65 -5.61 -4.03 8.46
N GLN A 66 -4.65 -4.94 8.42
CA GLN A 66 -3.38 -4.79 7.69
C GLN A 66 -3.38 -5.47 6.32
N HIS A 67 -4.49 -6.12 5.97
CA HIS A 67 -4.68 -6.77 4.69
C HIS A 67 -6.09 -6.49 4.18
N ILE A 68 -6.22 -6.35 2.87
CA ILE A 68 -7.51 -6.18 2.19
C ILE A 68 -7.42 -6.72 0.77
N SER A 69 -8.52 -7.20 0.22
CA SER A 69 -8.65 -7.50 -1.20
C SER A 69 -9.53 -6.46 -1.88
N VAL A 70 -9.05 -5.89 -2.98
CA VAL A 70 -9.83 -4.94 -3.79
C VAL A 70 -9.82 -5.41 -5.24
N SER A 71 -10.99 -5.50 -5.84
CA SER A 71 -11.12 -5.81 -7.27
C SER A 71 -10.72 -4.62 -8.11
N THR A 72 -9.98 -4.88 -9.18
CA THR A 72 -9.65 -3.86 -10.18
C THR A 72 -10.88 -3.33 -10.89
N ASP A 73 -10.83 -2.07 -11.31
CA ASP A 73 -11.88 -1.40 -12.06
C ASP A 73 -11.66 -1.50 -13.59
N SER A 74 -12.46 -0.76 -14.37
CA SER A 74 -12.37 -0.70 -15.83
C SER A 74 -11.01 -0.24 -16.39
N GLN A 75 -10.15 0.38 -15.57
CA GLN A 75 -8.78 0.77 -15.92
C GLN A 75 -7.75 -0.26 -15.42
N GLY A 76 -8.21 -1.41 -14.93
CA GLY A 76 -7.35 -2.39 -14.29
C GLY A 76 -6.80 -1.91 -12.95
N GLU A 77 -7.38 -0.87 -12.36
CA GLU A 77 -6.86 -0.22 -11.16
C GLU A 77 -7.61 -0.68 -9.92
N ALA A 78 -6.87 -1.03 -8.88
CA ALA A 78 -7.38 -1.22 -7.54
C ALA A 78 -6.78 -0.13 -6.66
N ALA A 79 -7.62 0.78 -6.19
CA ALA A 79 -7.22 1.91 -5.36
C ALA A 79 -7.55 1.66 -3.89
N ILE A 80 -6.61 2.00 -3.02
CA ILE A 80 -6.74 1.87 -1.57
C ILE A 80 -6.21 3.11 -0.85
N CYS A 81 -6.78 3.36 0.32
CA CYS A 81 -6.32 4.37 1.26
C CYS A 81 -6.11 3.72 2.62
N PHE A 82 -5.10 4.18 3.34
CA PHE A 82 -4.75 3.69 4.68
C PHE A 82 -4.15 4.81 5.52
N THR A 83 -4.24 4.64 6.83
CA THR A 83 -3.80 5.61 7.84
C THR A 83 -2.81 4.96 8.77
N ASP A 84 -2.00 5.79 9.43
CA ASP A 84 -1.12 5.35 10.51
C ASP A 84 -1.18 6.35 11.66
N THR A 85 -0.90 5.87 12.87
CA THR A 85 -0.76 6.66 14.11
C THR A 85 0.69 6.77 14.55
N ARG A 86 1.62 6.08 13.88
CA ARG A 86 3.04 6.08 14.17
C ARG A 86 3.83 6.60 12.96
N PRO A 87 4.74 7.57 13.15
CA PRO A 87 5.62 8.00 12.07
C PRO A 87 6.61 6.88 11.74
N GLU A 88 6.47 6.29 10.56
CA GLU A 88 7.33 5.21 10.07
C GLU A 88 7.28 5.08 8.55
N THR A 89 8.18 4.26 8.01
CA THR A 89 8.12 3.80 6.62
C THR A 89 7.43 2.46 6.58
N VAL A 90 6.33 2.39 5.85
CA VAL A 90 5.56 1.18 5.61
C VAL A 90 5.88 0.64 4.23
N ILE A 91 5.89 -0.68 4.09
CA ILE A 91 5.98 -1.38 2.82
C ILE A 91 4.58 -1.85 2.49
N ILE A 92 4.12 -1.52 1.29
CA ILE A 92 2.90 -2.07 0.73
C ILE A 92 3.24 -3.18 -0.24
N THR A 93 2.62 -4.33 -0.06
CA THR A 93 2.76 -5.50 -0.94
C THR A 93 1.42 -5.78 -1.59
N CYS A 94 1.38 -5.69 -2.92
CA CYS A 94 0.25 -6.08 -3.75
C CYS A 94 0.56 -7.44 -4.34
N SER A 95 -0.38 -8.38 -4.26
CA SER A 95 -0.19 -9.72 -4.81
C SER A 95 -1.41 -10.15 -5.63
N TYR A 96 -1.13 -10.86 -6.72
CA TYR A 96 -2.14 -11.41 -7.62
C TYR A 96 -1.58 -12.66 -8.30
N SER A 97 -2.29 -13.78 -8.28
CA SER A 97 -1.92 -15.02 -9.01
C SER A 97 -0.45 -15.49 -8.88
N GLY A 98 0.21 -15.19 -7.76
CA GLY A 98 1.60 -15.55 -7.49
C GLY A 98 2.65 -14.52 -7.93
N ILE A 99 2.25 -13.40 -8.54
CA ILE A 99 3.10 -12.22 -8.72
C ILE A 99 2.88 -11.21 -7.59
N GLU A 100 3.93 -10.46 -7.28
CA GLU A 100 3.93 -9.47 -6.21
C GLU A 100 4.59 -8.18 -6.69
N ALA A 101 4.04 -7.05 -6.24
CA ALA A 101 4.61 -5.72 -6.44
C ALA A 101 4.67 -5.00 -5.10
N CYS A 102 5.83 -4.41 -4.80
CA CYS A 102 6.11 -3.82 -3.50
C CYS A 102 6.57 -2.37 -3.65
N GLU A 103 6.02 -1.48 -2.83
CA GLU A 103 6.43 -0.07 -2.79
C GLU A 103 6.60 0.37 -1.33
N SER A 104 7.44 1.38 -1.09
CA SER A 104 7.61 1.99 0.24
C SER A 104 6.86 3.30 0.33
N ILE A 105 6.17 3.52 1.44
CA ILE A 105 5.37 4.71 1.74
C ILE A 105 5.78 5.26 3.11
N SER A 106 5.88 6.58 3.27
CA SER A 106 6.26 7.19 4.55
C SER A 106 5.10 7.93 5.21
N PHE A 107 5.01 7.76 6.53
CA PHE A 107 4.18 8.58 7.41
C PHE A 107 5.07 9.50 8.22
N THR A 108 4.81 10.81 8.14
CA THR A 108 5.63 11.81 8.84
C THR A 108 4.98 12.22 10.16
N ASN A 109 5.77 12.74 11.10
CA ASN A 109 5.20 13.27 12.32
C ASN A 109 4.32 14.49 11.99
N PRO A 110 3.10 14.61 12.56
CA PRO A 110 2.32 15.82 12.40
C PRO A 110 3.12 17.02 12.92
N PRO A 111 2.94 18.22 12.33
CA PRO A 111 3.59 19.42 12.84
C PRO A 111 3.23 19.60 14.31
N VAL A 112 4.24 19.69 15.18
CA VAL A 112 4.03 19.96 16.59
C VAL A 112 3.48 21.37 16.69
N GLY A 113 2.18 21.51 16.95
CA GLY A 113 1.57 22.82 17.19
C GLY A 113 2.34 23.53 18.30
N CYS A 114 2.84 24.73 18.03
CA CYS A 114 3.54 25.55 19.03
C CYS A 114 2.69 25.58 20.30
N ARG A 115 3.23 24.97 21.36
CA ARG A 115 2.64 24.95 22.69
C ARG A 115 2.33 26.38 23.10
N TYR A 116 1.05 26.74 23.25
CA TYR A 116 0.63 28.00 23.84
C TYR A 116 1.22 28.09 25.26
N ILE A 117 2.36 28.75 25.41
CA ILE A 117 2.79 29.26 26.69
C ILE A 117 1.77 30.35 27.06
N ARG A 118 0.82 30.03 27.94
CA ARG A 118 0.00 31.07 28.58
C ARG A 118 1.00 32.02 29.27
N PRO A 119 1.08 33.31 28.91
CA PRO A 119 1.89 34.25 29.67
C PRO A 119 1.35 34.23 31.09
N GLY A 120 2.21 33.92 32.05
CA GLY A 120 1.83 33.96 33.46
C GLY A 120 1.26 35.34 33.79
N ILE A 121 0.07 35.36 34.37
CA ILE A 121 -0.48 36.56 35.00
C ILE A 121 0.42 36.83 36.21
N ALA A 122 1.40 37.72 36.06
CA ALA A 122 2.11 38.27 37.21
C ALA A 122 1.11 39.13 38.00
N LYS A 123 0.97 38.81 39.29
CA LYS A 123 0.17 39.56 40.26
C LYS A 123 0.82 40.90 40.61
#